data_AF-A0A6I5WQM9-F1
#
_entry.id   AF-A0A6I5WQM9-F1
#
_cell.length_a   1.000
_cell.length_b   1.000
_cell.length_c   1.000
_cell.angle_alpha   90.00
_cell.angle_beta   90.00
_cell.angle_gamma   90.00
#
_symmetry.space_group_name_H-M   'P 1'
#
loop_
_entity.id
_entity.type
_entity.pdbx_description
1 polymer ?
#
loop_
_entity_poly.entity_id
_entity_poly.type
_entity_poly.pdbx_seq_one_letter_code
_entity_poly.pdbx_strand_id
1 'polypeptide(L)'
;MMSSERYPLRQVILDDLTSHNKVALLLLVGVVISAVATIWITHQTRLLTAEQGKLLQVKQKLENQYVHLQLEENSKSQKFLVEAVAEKFGLQPVKKEQEIILVE
;
A
#
# COMPACT_ATOMS: atom_id res chain seq x y z
N MET A 1 43.10 43.69 47.91
CA MET A 1 43.17 42.35 47.30
C MET A 1 41.85 41.65 47.54
N MET A 2 40.96 41.65 46.55
CA MET A 2 39.76 40.80 46.54
C MET A 2 39.61 40.30 45.11
N SER A 3 40.27 39.19 44.83
CA SER A 3 40.13 38.44 43.57
C SER A 3 38.72 37.87 43.53
N SER A 4 37.92 38.35 42.60
CA SER A 4 36.58 37.82 42.30
C SER A 4 36.75 36.42 41.73
N GLU A 5 36.58 35.41 42.59
CA GLU A 5 36.45 34.02 42.15
C GLU A 5 35.19 33.90 41.29
N ARG A 6 35.37 33.91 39.96
CA ARG A 6 34.32 33.51 39.03
C ARG A 6 34.13 32.02 39.18
N TYR A 7 33.22 31.61 40.07
CA TYR A 7 32.79 30.22 40.14
C TYR A 7 32.27 29.79 38.77
N PRO A 8 32.80 28.70 38.18
CA PRO A 8 32.30 28.18 36.92
C PRO A 8 30.98 27.44 37.17
N LEU A 9 29.91 28.20 37.43
CA LEU A 9 28.55 27.72 37.70
C LEU A 9 28.08 26.73 36.64
N ARG A 10 28.45 26.96 35.37
CA ARG A 10 28.14 26.03 34.26
C ARG A 10 28.77 24.66 34.45
N GLN A 11 30.02 24.58 34.91
CA GLN A 11 30.69 23.31 35.15
C GLN A 11 30.07 22.60 36.35
N VAL A 12 29.80 23.31 37.44
CA VAL A 12 29.19 22.71 38.65
C VAL A 12 27.80 22.14 38.35
N ILE A 13 26.97 22.85 37.58
CA ILE A 13 25.64 22.36 37.20
C ILE A 13 25.74 21.13 36.27
N LEU A 14 26.69 21.12 35.33
CA LEU A 14 26.91 19.98 34.44
C LEU A 14 27.44 18.77 35.21
N ASP A 15 28.38 18.97 36.14
CA ASP A 15 28.88 17.91 37.01
C ASP A 15 27.78 17.37 37.92
N ASP A 16 26.93 18.23 38.48
CA ASP A 16 25.84 17.79 39.36
C ASP A 16 24.79 16.97 38.59
N LEU A 17 24.41 17.43 37.39
CA LEU A 17 23.46 16.75 36.52
C LEU A 17 23.97 15.37 36.05
N THR A 18 25.27 15.26 35.78
CA THR A 18 25.90 14.02 35.28
C THR A 18 26.34 13.07 36.39
N SER A 19 26.74 13.59 37.56
CA SER A 19 27.29 12.79 38.66
C SER A 19 26.22 12.28 39.62
N HIS A 20 25.26 13.13 40.04
CA HIS A 20 24.22 12.73 41.00
C HIS A 20 23.00 12.06 40.36
N ASN A 21 22.72 12.32 39.07
CA ASN A 21 21.47 11.86 38.43
C ASN A 21 21.68 10.99 37.18
N LYS A 22 22.61 10.03 37.27
CA LYS A 22 22.94 9.08 36.19
C LYS A 22 21.72 8.34 35.63
N VAL A 23 20.76 8.00 36.49
CA VAL A 23 19.52 7.31 36.08
C VAL A 23 18.64 8.21 35.23
N ALA A 24 18.44 9.48 35.61
CA ALA A 24 17.66 10.40 34.79
C ALA A 24 18.32 10.69 33.44
N LEU A 25 19.66 10.76 33.40
CA LEU A 25 20.39 10.94 32.14
C LEU A 25 20.25 9.72 31.23
N LEU A 26 20.29 8.50 31.78
CA LEU A 26 20.04 7.27 31.03
C LEU A 26 18.60 7.23 30.50
N LEU A 27 17.62 7.59 31.32
CA LEU A 27 16.22 7.68 30.89
C LEU A 27 16.03 8.73 29.80
N LEU A 28 16.70 9.88 29.90
CA LEU A 28 16.66 10.93 28.88
C LEU A 28 17.18 10.41 27.54
N VAL A 29 18.31 9.72 27.54
CA VAL A 29 18.86 9.06 26.35
C VAL A 29 17.90 7.99 25.82
N GLY A 30 17.32 7.17 26.71
CA GLY A 30 16.32 6.17 26.36
C GLY A 30 15.08 6.76 25.68
N VAL A 31 14.58 7.90 26.17
CA VAL A 31 13.46 8.62 25.55
C VAL A 31 13.84 9.12 24.16
N VAL A 32 15.02 9.72 23.99
CA VAL A 32 15.50 10.19 22.67
C VAL A 32 15.63 9.02 21.69
N ILE A 33 16.22 7.90 22.11
CA ILE A 33 16.32 6.69 21.29
C ILE A 33 14.93 6.18 20.91
N SER A 34 14.01 6.13 21.88
CA SER A 34 12.64 5.65 21.63
C SER A 34 11.92 6.53 20.60
N ALA A 35 12.04 7.85 20.70
CA ALA A 35 11.43 8.78 19.76
C ALA A 35 11.98 8.60 18.34
N VAL A 36 13.31 8.50 18.19
CA VAL A 36 13.95 8.26 16.88
C VAL A 36 13.55 6.90 16.33
N ALA A 37 13.52 5.86 17.17
CA ALA A 37 13.12 4.52 16.77
C ALA A 37 11.66 4.49 16.29
N THR A 38 10.75 5.17 16.98
CA THR A 38 9.36 5.28 16.54
C THR A 38 9.26 5.93 15.16
N ILE A 39 9.92 7.06 14.94
CA ILE A 39 9.93 7.75 13.63
C ILE A 39 10.49 6.84 12.54
N TRP A 40 11.61 6.15 12.84
CA TRP A 40 12.25 5.24 11.91
C TRP A 40 11.36 4.07 11.54
N ILE A 41 10.76 3.40 12.53
CA ILE A 41 9.84 2.28 12.31
C ILE A 41 8.64 2.75 11.50
N THR A 42 8.02 3.89 11.82
CA THR A 42 6.90 4.43 11.05
C THR A 42 7.28 4.70 9.60
N HIS A 43 8.47 5.24 9.35
CA HIS A 43 8.95 5.48 7.99
C HIS A 43 9.13 4.17 7.20
N GLN A 44 9.76 3.17 7.81
CA GLN A 44 9.96 1.85 7.19
C GLN A 44 8.63 1.14 6.92
N THR A 45 7.72 1.15 7.90
CA THR A 45 6.37 0.59 7.73
C THR A 45 5.64 1.26 6.58
N ARG A 46 5.70 2.59 6.47
CA ARG A 46 5.04 3.31 5.37
C ARG A 46 5.59 2.92 4.00
N LEU A 47 6.91 2.70 3.88
CA LEU A 47 7.53 2.23 2.63
C LEU A 47 7.08 0.81 2.28
N LEU A 48 7.17 -0.11 3.24
CA LEU A 48 6.79 -1.52 3.05
C LEU A 48 5.30 -1.66 2.72
N THR A 49 4.42 -0.93 3.41
CA THR A 49 2.99 -0.93 3.12
C THR A 49 2.69 -0.37 1.73
N ALA A 50 3.43 0.65 1.27
CA ALA A 50 3.26 1.20 -0.08
C ALA A 50 3.65 0.17 -1.16
N GLU A 51 4.75 -0.55 -0.96
CA GLU A 51 5.19 -1.60 -1.89
C GLU A 51 4.21 -2.78 -1.92
N GLN A 52 3.78 -3.25 -0.75
CA GLN A 52 2.77 -4.30 -0.64
C GLN A 52 1.44 -3.88 -1.31
N GLY A 53 1.02 -2.63 -1.09
CA GLY A 53 -0.17 -2.07 -1.73
C GLY A 53 -0.06 -2.06 -3.26
N LYS A 54 1.09 -1.66 -3.80
CA LYS A 54 1.36 -1.69 -5.25
C LYS A 54 1.28 -3.11 -5.81
N LEU A 55 1.87 -4.08 -5.12
CA LEU A 55 1.86 -5.48 -5.57
C LEU A 55 0.45 -6.07 -5.52
N LEU A 56 -0.31 -5.75 -4.47
CA LEU A 56 -1.71 -6.17 -4.33
C LEU A 56 -2.58 -5.61 -5.46
N GLN A 57 -2.40 -4.34 -5.84
CA GLN A 57 -3.13 -3.74 -6.96
C GLN A 57 -2.87 -4.47 -8.28
N VAL A 58 -1.61 -4.82 -8.56
CA VAL A 58 -1.25 -5.57 -9.78
C VAL A 58 -1.90 -6.96 -9.76
N LYS A 59 -1.86 -7.65 -8.62
CA LYS A 59 -2.51 -8.96 -8.45
C LYS A 59 -4.02 -8.87 -8.73
N GLN A 60 -4.71 -7.92 -8.10
CA GLN A 60 -6.16 -7.73 -8.27
C GLN A 60 -6.51 -7.41 -9.72
N LYS A 61 -5.72 -6.55 -10.38
CA LYS A 61 -5.91 -6.25 -11.80
C LYS A 61 -5.80 -7.51 -12.66
N LEU A 62 -4.81 -8.35 -12.39
CA LEU A 62 -4.60 -9.59 -13.14
C LEU A 62 -5.74 -10.60 -12.89
N GLU A 63 -6.20 -10.73 -11.65
CA GLU A 63 -7.34 -11.59 -11.30
C GLU A 63 -8.61 -11.15 -12.03
N ASN A 64 -8.89 -9.84 -12.08
CA ASN A 64 -10.03 -9.31 -12.83
C ASN A 64 -9.92 -9.59 -14.34
N GLN A 65 -8.73 -9.42 -14.92
CA GLN A 65 -8.50 -9.74 -16.33
C GLN A 65 -8.68 -11.22 -16.62
N TYR A 66 -8.22 -12.09 -15.73
CA TYR A 66 -8.39 -13.53 -15.87
C TYR A 66 -9.87 -13.93 -15.86
N VAL A 67 -10.65 -13.42 -14.91
CA VAL A 67 -12.09 -13.69 -14.85
C VAL A 67 -12.79 -13.17 -16.11
N HIS A 68 -12.44 -11.97 -16.57
CA HIS A 68 -13.01 -11.40 -17.78
C HIS A 68 -12.72 -12.29 -19.01
N LEU A 69 -11.47 -12.75 -19.16
CA LEU A 69 -11.08 -13.63 -20.25
C LEU A 69 -11.83 -14.97 -20.19
N GLN A 70 -11.99 -15.54 -18.99
CA GLN A 70 -12.76 -16.78 -18.83
C GLN A 70 -14.24 -16.60 -19.22
N LEU A 71 -14.84 -15.45 -18.91
CA LEU A 71 -16.20 -15.13 -19.32
C LEU A 71 -16.30 -14.94 -20.84
N GLU A 72 -15.33 -14.28 -21.45
CA GLU A 72 -15.26 -14.07 -22.89
C GLU A 72 -15.16 -15.41 -23.64
N GLU A 73 -14.24 -16.29 -23.22
CA GLU A 73 -14.05 -17.62 -23.81
C GLU A 73 -15.29 -18.51 -23.63
N ASN A 74 -15.93 -18.48 -22.45
CA ASN A 74 -17.18 -19.20 -22.24
C ASN A 74 -18.31 -18.66 -23.13
N SER A 75 -18.42 -17.33 -23.29
CA SER A 75 -19.41 -16.72 -24.17
C SER A 75 -19.17 -17.09 -25.63
N LYS A 76 -17.92 -17.05 -26.10
CA LYS A 76 -17.54 -17.48 -27.46
C LYS A 76 -17.83 -18.95 -27.68
N SER A 77 -17.48 -19.81 -26.72
CA SER A 77 -17.74 -21.25 -26.79
C SER A 77 -19.24 -21.54 -26.86
N GLN A 78 -20.05 -20.89 -26.02
CA GLN A 78 -21.51 -21.03 -26.08
C GLN A 78 -22.08 -20.54 -27.41
N LYS A 79 -21.62 -19.39 -27.91
CA LYS A 79 -22.01 -18.90 -29.25
C LYS A 79 -21.66 -19.91 -30.34
N PHE A 80 -20.45 -20.47 -30.31
CA PHE A 80 -20.00 -21.48 -31.26
C PHE A 80 -20.88 -22.74 -31.21
N LEU A 81 -21.25 -23.21 -30.02
CA LEU A 81 -22.17 -24.36 -29.88
C LEU A 81 -23.54 -24.07 -30.48
N VAL A 82 -24.10 -22.89 -30.21
CA VAL A 82 -25.39 -22.47 -30.75
C VAL A 82 -25.33 -22.36 -32.28
N GLU A 83 -24.27 -21.77 -32.81
CA GLU A 83 -24.08 -21.59 -34.25
C GLU A 83 -23.88 -22.93 -34.98
N ALA A 84 -23.10 -23.85 -34.40
CA ALA A 84 -22.93 -25.21 -34.92
C ALA A 84 -24.25 -26.00 -34.96
N VAL A 85 -25.13 -25.80 -33.98
CA VAL A 85 -26.47 -26.42 -33.99
C VAL A 85 -27.36 -25.73 -35.02
N ALA A 86 -27.35 -24.40 -35.10
CA ALA A 86 -28.11 -23.64 -36.08
C ALA A 86 -27.77 -24.04 -37.52
N GLU A 87 -26.47 -24.20 -37.82
CA GLU A 87 -25.98 -24.65 -39.11
C GLU A 87 -26.50 -26.06 -39.46
N LYS A 88 -26.52 -27.00 -38.50
CA LYS A 88 -27.11 -28.33 -38.69
C LYS A 88 -28.60 -28.29 -39.05
N PHE A 89 -29.33 -27.29 -38.56
CA PHE A 89 -30.74 -27.07 -38.89
C PHE A 89 -30.95 -26.19 -40.14
N GLY A 90 -29.87 -25.78 -40.82
CA GLY A 90 -29.94 -24.90 -42.00
C GLY A 90 -30.35 -23.47 -41.68
N LEU A 91 -30.29 -23.06 -40.42
CA LEU A 91 -30.58 -21.70 -39.98
C LEU A 91 -29.39 -20.80 -40.33
N GLN A 92 -29.68 -19.59 -40.81
CA GLN A 92 -28.66 -18.58 -41.14
C GLN A 92 -28.75 -17.40 -40.16
N PRO A 93 -27.62 -16.75 -39.83
CA PRO A 93 -27.64 -15.52 -39.05
C PRO A 93 -28.48 -14.45 -39.76
N VAL A 94 -29.27 -13.70 -38.98
CA VAL A 94 -30.14 -12.64 -39.48
C VAL A 94 -29.29 -11.56 -40.14
N LYS A 95 -29.62 -11.18 -41.38
CA LYS A 95 -28.92 -10.10 -42.07
C LYS A 95 -29.47 -8.75 -41.63
N LYS A 96 -28.63 -7.70 -41.67
CA LYS A 96 -29.02 -6.34 -41.28
C LYS A 96 -30.23 -5.81 -42.06
N GLU A 97 -30.44 -6.28 -43.30
CA GLU A 97 -31.60 -5.89 -44.12
C GLU A 97 -32.93 -6.46 -43.58
N GLN A 98 -32.88 -7.41 -42.64
CA GLN A 98 -34.04 -8.07 -42.04
C GLN A 98 -34.32 -7.59 -40.60
N GLU A 99 -33.45 -6.75 -40.03
CA GLU A 99 -33.66 -6.14 -38.70
C GLU A 99 -34.62 -4.94 -38.80
N ILE A 100 -35.80 -5.06 -38.18
CA ILE A 100 -36.71 -3.92 -37.97
C ILE A 100 -36.54 -3.48 -36.52
N ILE A 101 -35.92 -2.32 -36.30
CA ILE A 101 -35.75 -1.75 -34.97
C ILE A 101 -37.04 -1.01 -34.60
N LEU A 102 -37.77 -1.56 -33.64
CA LEU A 102 -38.91 -0.87 -33.02
C LEU A 102 -38.34 0.12 -32.00
N VAL A 103 -38.52 1.41 -32.26
CA VAL A 103 -38.22 2.49 -31.31
C VAL A 103 -39.54 2.89 -30.66
N GLU A 104 -39.65 2.71 -29.34
CA GLU A 104 -40.72 3.31 -28.53
C GLU A 104 -40.47 4.80 -28.27
#